data_AF-A0A6I3WT96-F1
#
_entry.id   AF-A0A6I3WT96-F1
#
_cell.length_a   1.000
_cell.length_b   1.000
_cell.length_c   1.000
_cell.angle_alpha   90.00
_cell.angle_beta   90.00
_cell.angle_gamma   90.00
#
_symmetry.space_group_name_H-M   'P 1'
#
loop_
_entity.id
_entity.type
_entity.pdbx_description
1 polymer ?
#
loop_
_entity_poly.entity_id
_entity_poly.type
_entity_poly.pdbx_seq_one_letter_code
_entity_poly.pdbx_strand_id
1 'polypeptide(L)'
;MAIGLVDAVVDEDQLREHAMQFAASIAINAPSSIRAIRATQRGDLADRVEAAMAHERALQARLFTTADFAEGVAAMAQRRDPRFTGL
;
A
#
# COMPACT_ATOMS: atom_id res chain seq x y z
N MET A 1 1.66 20.73 2.52
CA MET A 1 2.48 20.13 3.60
C MET A 1 1.69 19.21 4.53
N ALA A 2 0.45 19.54 4.94
CA ALA A 2 -0.26 18.85 6.02
C ALA A 2 -0.48 17.32 5.88
N ILE A 3 -0.44 16.77 4.65
CA ILE A 3 -0.64 15.32 4.39
C ILE A 3 0.64 14.57 4.02
N GLY A 4 1.80 15.23 4.01
CA GLY A 4 3.09 14.59 3.71
C GLY A 4 3.30 14.16 2.25
N LEU A 5 2.57 14.73 1.28
CA LEU A 5 2.71 14.37 -0.13
C LEU A 5 3.94 14.98 -0.81
N VAL A 6 4.43 16.11 -0.31
CA VAL A 6 5.56 16.86 -0.89
C VAL A 6 6.50 17.31 0.21
N ASP A 7 7.80 17.33 -0.08
CA ASP A 7 8.85 17.73 0.85
C ASP A 7 9.04 19.26 0.91
N ALA A 8 8.77 19.97 -0.19
CA ALA A 8 8.90 21.43 -0.29
C ALA A 8 7.88 22.02 -1.27
N VAL A 9 7.56 23.31 -1.09
CA VAL A 9 6.76 24.13 -2.01
C VAL A 9 7.51 25.43 -2.26
N VAL A 10 7.75 25.76 -3.51
CA VAL A 10 8.50 26.95 -3.96
C VAL A 10 7.76 27.60 -5.13
N ASP A 11 8.13 28.84 -5.46
CA ASP A 11 7.64 29.52 -6.67
C ASP A 11 8.06 28.76 -7.93
N GLU A 12 7.26 28.88 -8.99
CA GLU A 12 7.43 28.09 -10.23
C GLU A 12 8.81 28.31 -10.88
N ASP A 13 9.27 29.56 -10.91
CA ASP A 13 10.57 29.94 -11.47
C ASP A 13 11.77 29.41 -10.68
N GLN A 14 11.56 29.03 -9.42
CA GLN A 14 12.58 28.47 -8.52
C GLN A 14 12.57 26.93 -8.47
N LEU A 15 11.54 26.26 -9.00
CA LEU A 15 11.34 24.82 -8.87
C LEU A 15 12.58 24.01 -9.28
N ARG A 16 13.13 24.29 -10.46
CA ARG A 16 14.26 23.55 -10.99
C ARG A 16 15.54 23.79 -10.18
N GLU A 17 15.78 25.03 -9.81
CA GLU A 17 16.96 25.38 -9.00
C GLU A 17 16.91 24.68 -7.64
N HIS A 18 15.77 24.77 -6.95
CA HIS A 18 15.58 24.15 -5.64
C HIS A 18 15.72 22.62 -5.69
N ALA A 19 15.14 21.97 -6.70
CA ALA A 19 15.28 20.53 -6.90
C ALA A 19 16.74 20.11 -7.14
N MET A 20 17.50 20.88 -7.92
CA MET A 20 18.91 20.61 -8.19
C MET A 20 19.79 20.84 -6.96
N GLN A 21 19.51 21.88 -6.17
CA GLN A 21 20.20 22.12 -4.90
C GLN A 21 19.97 20.96 -3.92
N PHE A 22 18.72 20.48 -3.82
CA PHE A 22 18.41 19.32 -2.99
C PHE A 22 19.13 18.05 -3.49
N ALA A 23 19.12 17.78 -4.79
CA ALA A 23 19.86 16.66 -5.39
C ALA A 23 21.36 16.74 -5.12
N ALA A 24 21.96 17.93 -5.24
CA ALA A 24 23.37 18.15 -4.94
C ALA A 24 23.70 17.86 -3.47
N SER A 25 22.81 18.24 -2.54
CA SER A 25 22.96 17.93 -1.10
C SER A 25 22.92 16.43 -0.80
N ILE A 26 22.23 15.64 -1.62
CA ILE A 26 22.25 14.16 -1.52
C ILE A 26 23.57 13.63 -2.10
N ALA A 27 23.99 14.15 -3.26
CA ALA A 27 25.12 13.65 -4.04
C ALA A 27 26.49 13.79 -3.36
N ILE A 28 26.64 14.66 -2.36
CA ILE A 28 27.87 14.75 -1.56
C ILE A 28 28.10 13.54 -0.64
N ASN A 29 27.07 12.72 -0.41
CA ASN A 29 27.15 11.56 0.48
C ASN A 29 27.62 10.29 -0.24
N ALA A 30 28.16 9.33 0.51
CA ALA A 30 28.55 8.04 -0.04
C ALA A 30 27.35 7.32 -0.69
N PRO A 31 27.44 6.89 -1.97
CA PRO A 31 26.33 6.22 -2.65
C PRO A 31 25.86 4.95 -1.95
N SER A 32 26.77 4.21 -1.32
CA SER A 32 26.44 3.03 -0.50
C SER A 32 25.57 3.38 0.70
N SER A 33 25.90 4.45 1.43
CA SER A 33 25.12 4.91 2.59
C SER A 33 23.73 5.37 2.19
N ILE A 34 23.59 6.16 1.12
CA ILE A 34 22.27 6.61 0.63
C ILE A 34 21.39 5.41 0.23
N ARG A 35 21.97 4.44 -0.49
CA ARG A 35 21.25 3.22 -0.87
C ARG A 35 20.84 2.40 0.35
N ALA A 36 21.73 2.24 1.34
CA ALA A 36 21.44 1.51 2.56
C ALA A 36 20.33 2.18 3.37
N ILE A 37 20.43 3.49 3.63
CA ILE A 37 19.41 4.26 4.35
C ILE A 37 18.05 4.17 3.64
N ARG A 38 18.02 4.32 2.31
CA ARG A 38 16.79 4.18 1.54
C ARG A 38 16.17 2.79 1.66
N ALA A 39 17.01 1.74 1.61
CA ALA A 39 16.54 0.36 1.79
C ALA A 39 15.98 0.15 3.21
N THR A 40 16.68 0.63 4.24
CA THR A 40 16.23 0.54 5.64
C THR A 40 14.90 1.26 5.87
N GLN A 41 14.73 2.48 5.33
CA GLN A 41 13.46 3.22 5.48
C GLN A 41 12.28 2.53 4.77
N ARG A 42 12.52 1.91 3.61
CA ARG A 42 11.48 1.13 2.92
C ARG A 42 11.20 -0.21 3.60
N GLY A 43 12.19 -0.75 4.31
CA GLY A 43 12.08 -1.98 5.07
C GLY A 43 11.49 -3.12 4.23
N ASP A 44 10.60 -3.86 4.87
CA ASP A 44 9.85 -5.00 4.33
C ASP A 44 8.40 -4.63 3.97
N LEU A 45 8.10 -3.35 3.76
CA LEU A 45 6.71 -2.88 3.58
C LEU A 45 5.99 -3.60 2.44
N ALA A 46 6.67 -3.82 1.31
CA ALA A 46 6.11 -4.54 0.17
C ALA A 46 5.84 -6.01 0.52
N ASP A 47 6.82 -6.67 1.11
CA ASP A 47 6.74 -8.09 1.49
C ASP A 47 5.63 -8.33 2.53
N ARG A 48 5.45 -7.40 3.48
CA ARG A 48 4.37 -7.45 4.47
C ARG A 48 2.99 -7.31 3.83
N VAL A 49 2.84 -6.43 2.85
CA VAL A 49 1.60 -6.30 2.08
C VAL A 49 1.33 -7.59 1.30
N GLU A 50 2.35 -8.14 0.63
CA GLU A 50 2.22 -9.40 -0.11
C GLU A 50 1.82 -10.56 0.82
N ALA A 51 2.46 -10.70 1.98
CA ALA A 51 2.14 -11.73 2.95
C ALA A 51 0.70 -11.60 3.49
N ALA A 52 0.26 -10.37 3.78
CA ALA A 52 -1.12 -10.12 4.23
C ALA A 52 -2.14 -10.50 3.14
N MET A 53 -1.88 -10.11 1.89
CA MET A 53 -2.74 -10.45 0.75
C MET A 53 -2.78 -11.96 0.49
N ALA A 54 -1.63 -12.65 0.61
CA ALA A 54 -1.56 -14.10 0.46
C ALA A 54 -2.38 -14.82 1.56
N HIS A 55 -2.29 -14.34 2.80
CA HIS A 55 -3.08 -14.87 3.92
C HIS A 55 -4.59 -14.66 3.71
N GLU A 56 -5.00 -13.43 3.36
CA GLU A 56 -6.39 -13.10 3.07
C GLU A 56 -6.94 -13.95 1.92
N ARG A 57 -6.18 -14.08 0.83
CA ARG A 57 -6.57 -14.91 -0.32
C ARG A 57 -6.81 -16.36 0.08
N ALA A 58 -5.97 -16.94 0.93
CA ALA A 58 -6.13 -18.32 1.38
C ALA A 58 -7.40 -18.49 2.24
N LEU A 59 -7.70 -17.52 3.11
CA LEU A 59 -8.93 -17.52 3.90
C LEU A 59 -10.17 -17.34 3.01
N GLN A 60 -10.15 -16.37 2.10
CA GLN A 60 -11.24 -16.13 1.15
C GLN A 60 -11.51 -17.35 0.28
N ALA A 61 -10.46 -18.01 -0.24
CA ALA A 61 -10.62 -19.22 -1.04
C ALA A 61 -11.35 -20.34 -0.28
N ARG A 62 -11.10 -20.47 1.03
CA ARG A 62 -11.86 -21.41 1.88
C ARG A 62 -13.30 -20.96 2.07
N LEU A 63 -13.53 -19.67 2.36
CA LEU A 63 -14.87 -19.13 2.55
C LEU A 63 -15.73 -19.23 1.29
N PHE A 64 -15.15 -19.08 0.09
CA PHE A 64 -15.86 -19.22 -1.18
C PHE A 64 -16.46 -20.61 -1.40
N THR A 65 -15.99 -21.62 -0.67
CA THR A 65 -16.53 -22.99 -0.74
C THR A 65 -17.68 -23.25 0.25
N THR A 66 -18.04 -22.29 1.11
CA THR A 66 -19.08 -22.51 2.13
C THR A 66 -20.49 -22.26 1.61
N ALA A 67 -21.47 -22.89 2.26
CA ALA A 67 -22.89 -22.62 2.01
C ALA A 67 -23.25 -21.16 2.28
N ASP A 68 -22.66 -20.57 3.33
CA ASP A 68 -22.87 -19.16 3.67
C ASP A 68 -22.40 -18.20 2.58
N PHE A 69 -21.31 -18.50 1.88
CA PHE A 69 -20.89 -17.70 0.73
C PHE A 69 -21.90 -17.78 -0.40
N ALA A 70 -22.35 -18.99 -0.76
CA ALA A 70 -23.38 -19.18 -1.78
C ALA A 70 -24.70 -18.48 -1.42
N GLU A 71 -25.12 -18.58 -0.15
CA GLU A 71 -26.31 -17.90 0.37
C GLU A 71 -26.16 -16.38 0.34
N GLY A 72 -25.00 -15.84 0.72
CA GLY A 72 -24.73 -14.41 0.66
C GLY A 72 -24.84 -13.86 -0.77
N VAL A 73 -24.26 -14.56 -1.74
CA VAL A 73 -24.38 -14.21 -3.17
C VAL A 73 -25.83 -14.29 -3.65
N ALA A 74 -26.55 -15.36 -3.31
CA ALA A 74 -27.94 -15.55 -3.71
C ALA A 74 -28.88 -14.50 -3.09
N ALA A 75 -28.73 -14.21 -1.80
CA ALA A 75 -29.53 -13.22 -1.07
C ALA A 75 -29.31 -11.81 -1.63
N MET A 76 -28.06 -11.44 -1.93
CA MET A 76 -27.74 -10.17 -2.59
C MET A 76 -28.39 -10.06 -3.97
N ALA A 77 -28.26 -11.09 -4.81
CA ALA A 77 -28.86 -11.10 -6.14
C ALA A 77 -30.40 -11.00 -6.10
N GLN A 78 -31.02 -11.61 -5.09
CA GLN A 78 -32.47 -11.62 -4.88
C GLN A 78 -32.97 -10.41 -4.06
N ARG A 79 -32.08 -9.53 -3.58
CA ARG A 79 -32.39 -8.39 -2.70
C ARG A 79 -33.23 -8.77 -1.48
N ARG A 80 -32.86 -9.86 -0.81
CA ARG A 80 -33.47 -10.32 0.43
C ARG A 80 -32.42 -10.43 1.53
N ASP A 81 -32.86 -10.51 2.77
CA ASP A 81 -31.96 -10.79 3.89
C ASP A 81 -31.36 -12.21 3.76
N PRO A 82 -30.04 -12.37 4.00
CA PRO A 82 -29.39 -13.67 3.98
C PRO A 82 -29.74 -14.48 5.23
N ARG A 83 -29.77 -15.80 5.09
CA ARG A 83 -29.92 -16.76 6.20
C ARG A 83 -28.66 -17.60 6.33
N PHE A 84 -27.67 -17.04 7.02
CA PHE A 84 -26.43 -17.75 7.31
C PHE A 84 -26.66 -18.82 8.36
N THR A 85 -26.02 -19.97 8.16
CA THR A 85 -26.02 -21.07 9.13
C THR A 85 -24.77 -21.05 10.01
N GLY A 86 -23.78 -20.22 9.67
CA GLY A 86 -22.41 -20.51 10.06
C GLY A 86 -21.91 -21.73 9.27
N LEU A 87 -20.65 -22.09 9.45
CA LEU A 87 -20.26 -23.47 9.17
C LEU A 87 -21.20 -24.45 9.88
#